data_AF-A0A7C6SN69-F1
#
_entry.id   AF-A0A7C6SN69-F1
#
_cell.length_a   1.000
_cell.length_b   1.000
_cell.length_c   1.000
_cell.angle_alpha   90.00
_cell.angle_beta   90.00
_cell.angle_gamma   90.00
#
_symmetry.space_group_name_H-M   'P 1'
#
loop_
_entity.id
_entity.type
_entity.pdbx_description
1 polymer ?
#
loop_
_entity_poly.entity_id
_entity_poly.type
_entity_poly.pdbx_seq_one_letter_code
_entity_poly.pdbx_strand_id
1 'polypeptide(L)'
;MKNKKKLMLILLAPLGYLLFFFSSFSPNTVERVYSNFIFKGIARLFSVLTGFIPISVGELFIVLISLFVLVKLILLIVKIIKNPSIAFEILGNTFLNVLVILSITYFSFILLWGLNYQRLPFSNTANLDASPATTLELAKVCEDLLIRANELRELVNEDENGVMVLSSNIDSTLKRAYIGYENAEKIYPALRGKYGRPKGVVFSEVLSHLGITGIYSVFTGEANVNISAPPSSIPFTTCHEIAHQIGFSREDEANFIAYITCKFHPDVDFQYSGIFMALRYASNALYLHDQEKYWLLREKYSDKMLRDATAISEYWKQYDSPVQEISSSINDTYLKSNMQSDGIKSYGRMVDLLIAEYREK
;
A
#
# COMPACT_ATOMS: atom_id res chain seq x y z
N MET A 1 -37.84 20.90 -3.59
CA MET A 1 -36.45 21.44 -3.75
C MET A 1 -35.37 20.60 -3.09
N LYS A 2 -35.57 20.05 -1.87
CA LYS A 2 -34.57 19.26 -1.14
C LYS A 2 -34.13 17.98 -1.88
N ASN A 3 -35.05 17.24 -2.50
CA ASN A 3 -34.72 16.03 -3.27
C ASN A 3 -34.00 16.35 -4.59
N LYS A 4 -34.29 17.48 -5.24
CA LYS A 4 -33.57 17.91 -6.46
C LYS A 4 -32.07 18.14 -6.17
N LYS A 5 -31.73 18.80 -5.05
CA LYS A 5 -30.33 19.00 -4.64
C LYS A 5 -29.61 17.67 -4.37
N LYS A 6 -30.28 16.71 -3.71
CA LYS A 6 -29.71 15.37 -3.48
C LYS A 6 -29.43 14.64 -4.78
N LEU A 7 -30.37 14.66 -5.73
CA LEU A 7 -30.18 14.02 -7.03
C LEU A 7 -28.99 14.63 -7.79
N MET A 8 -28.80 15.95 -7.73
CA MET A 8 -27.62 16.60 -8.32
C MET A 8 -26.31 16.12 -7.67
N LEU A 9 -26.28 15.96 -6.35
CA LEU A 9 -25.08 15.47 -5.65
C LEU A 9 -24.79 13.99 -5.94
N ILE A 10 -25.83 13.18 -6.19
CA ILE A 10 -25.65 11.77 -6.57
C ILE A 10 -24.89 11.67 -7.91
N LEU A 11 -25.07 12.63 -8.83
CA LEU A 11 -24.37 12.70 -10.12
C LEU A 11 -22.85 12.93 -9.98
N LEU A 12 -22.33 13.24 -8.79
CA LEU A 12 -20.89 13.30 -8.57
C LEU A 12 -20.21 11.94 -8.75
N ALA A 13 -20.90 10.83 -8.45
CA ALA A 13 -20.35 9.49 -8.66
C ALA A 13 -20.07 9.19 -10.14
N PRO A 14 -21.05 9.27 -11.06
CA PRO A 14 -20.79 9.06 -12.48
C PRO A 14 -19.83 10.11 -13.04
N LEU A 15 -19.85 11.36 -12.56
CA LEU A 15 -18.86 12.36 -12.96
C LEU A 15 -17.43 11.96 -12.57
N GLY A 16 -17.24 11.46 -11.35
CA GLY A 16 -15.93 10.96 -10.88
C GLY A 16 -15.46 9.77 -11.69
N TYR A 17 -16.37 8.84 -12.01
CA TYR A 17 -16.06 7.70 -12.86
C TYR A 17 -15.67 8.15 -14.27
N LEU A 18 -16.41 9.08 -14.89
CA LEU A 18 -16.06 9.62 -16.21
C LEU A 18 -14.70 10.32 -16.18
N LEU A 19 -14.42 11.11 -15.15
CA LEU A 19 -13.11 11.76 -15.00
C LEU A 19 -11.98 10.73 -14.91
N PHE A 20 -12.15 9.69 -14.09
CA PHE A 20 -11.20 8.59 -13.96
C PHE A 20 -11.02 7.83 -15.28
N PHE A 21 -12.12 7.43 -15.91
CA PHE A 21 -12.12 6.71 -17.18
C PHE A 21 -11.44 7.53 -18.30
N PHE A 22 -11.78 8.80 -18.47
CA PHE A 22 -11.15 9.62 -19.51
C PHE A 22 -9.67 9.90 -19.23
N SER A 23 -9.26 9.94 -17.95
CA SER A 23 -7.86 10.11 -17.58
C SER A 23 -6.96 8.93 -18.00
N SER A 24 -7.52 7.71 -18.16
CA SER A 24 -6.76 6.53 -18.60
C SER A 24 -6.25 6.64 -20.04
N PHE A 25 -6.92 7.42 -20.90
CA PHE A 25 -6.47 7.68 -22.27
C PHE A 25 -5.36 8.72 -22.36
N SER A 26 -4.99 9.38 -21.26
CA SER A 26 -3.94 10.40 -21.25
C SER A 26 -2.98 10.27 -20.06
N PRO A 27 -2.27 9.13 -19.90
CA PRO A 27 -1.37 8.93 -18.76
C PRO A 27 -0.25 9.98 -18.65
N ASN A 28 0.26 10.47 -19.79
CA ASN A 28 1.25 11.56 -19.83
C ASN A 28 0.71 12.86 -19.22
N THR A 29 -0.57 13.17 -19.45
CA THR A 29 -1.23 14.35 -18.87
C THR A 29 -1.45 14.15 -17.38
N VAL A 30 -1.91 12.97 -16.96
CA VAL A 30 -2.05 12.62 -15.54
C VAL A 30 -0.71 12.77 -14.82
N GLU A 31 0.36 12.20 -15.38
CA GLU A 31 1.70 12.27 -14.79
C GLU A 31 2.17 13.71 -14.58
N ARG A 32 2.06 14.57 -15.61
CA ARG A 32 2.59 15.94 -15.57
C ARG A 32 1.70 16.91 -14.79
N VAL A 33 0.39 16.88 -15.04
CA VAL A 33 -0.56 17.86 -14.53
C VAL A 33 -1.14 17.44 -13.19
N TYR A 34 -1.62 16.20 -13.09
CA TYR A 34 -2.24 15.73 -11.85
C TYR A 34 -1.16 15.32 -10.84
N SER A 35 -0.41 14.27 -11.12
CA SER A 35 0.43 13.61 -10.12
C SER A 35 1.65 14.43 -9.70
N ASN A 36 2.34 15.07 -10.64
CA ASN A 36 3.51 15.89 -10.33
C ASN A 36 3.22 17.34 -9.95
N PHE A 37 1.98 17.83 -10.11
CA PHE A 37 1.64 19.21 -9.80
C PHE A 37 0.46 19.32 -8.82
N ILE A 38 -0.76 18.97 -9.24
CA ILE A 38 -1.97 19.08 -8.40
C ILE A 38 -1.84 18.21 -7.14
N PHE A 39 -1.55 16.92 -7.30
CA PHE A 39 -1.47 15.96 -6.21
C PHE A 39 -0.35 16.30 -5.24
N LYS A 40 0.83 16.76 -5.70
CA LYS A 40 1.90 17.22 -4.79
C LYS A 40 1.44 18.39 -3.92
N GLY A 41 0.61 19.28 -4.46
CA GLY A 41 -0.04 20.34 -3.68
C GLY A 41 -1.00 19.78 -2.61
N ILE A 42 -1.85 18.82 -2.98
CA ILE A 42 -2.79 18.14 -2.08
C ILE A 42 -2.04 17.39 -0.96
N ALA A 43 -1.06 16.56 -1.32
CA ALA A 43 -0.24 15.80 -0.39
C ALA A 43 0.52 16.71 0.57
N ARG A 44 1.04 17.86 0.10
CA ARG A 44 1.66 18.87 0.96
C ARG A 44 0.67 19.49 1.93
N LEU A 45 -0.54 19.83 1.47
CA LEU A 45 -1.59 20.35 2.35
C LEU A 45 -1.91 19.36 3.47
N PHE A 46 -2.18 18.10 3.13
CA PHE A 46 -2.43 17.06 4.13
C PHE A 46 -1.25 16.87 5.07
N SER A 47 -0.02 16.81 4.53
CA SER A 47 1.21 16.73 5.32
C SER A 47 1.32 17.83 6.37
N VAL A 48 0.92 19.07 6.05
CA VAL A 48 0.94 20.19 7.01
C VAL A 48 -0.16 20.05 8.05
N LEU A 49 -1.35 19.59 7.65
CA LEU A 49 -2.51 19.46 8.53
C LEU A 49 -2.41 18.28 9.51
N THR A 50 -1.87 17.15 9.08
CA THR A 50 -1.87 15.90 9.85
C THR A 50 -0.48 15.49 10.31
N GLY A 51 0.59 15.93 9.65
CA GLY A 51 1.96 15.42 9.88
C GLY A 51 2.55 15.72 11.26
N PHE A 52 2.11 16.79 11.93
CA PHE A 52 2.57 17.13 13.30
C PHE A 52 1.87 16.30 14.39
N ILE A 53 0.73 15.68 14.07
CA ILE A 53 -0.03 14.87 15.02
C ILE A 53 0.69 13.53 15.16
N PRO A 54 1.06 13.08 16.38
CA PRO A 54 1.91 11.92 16.54
C PRO A 54 1.21 10.58 16.28
N ILE A 55 -0.13 10.57 16.33
CA ILE A 55 -1.02 9.43 16.09
C ILE A 55 -1.67 9.51 14.71
N SER A 56 -2.15 8.38 14.19
CA SER A 56 -2.87 8.32 12.92
C SER A 56 -4.22 9.04 12.99
N VAL A 57 -4.37 10.11 12.21
CA VAL A 57 -5.64 10.85 12.10
C VAL A 57 -6.66 10.04 11.31
N GLY A 58 -6.20 9.28 10.30
CA GLY A 58 -7.03 8.37 9.51
C GLY A 58 -7.66 7.29 10.38
N GLU A 59 -6.89 6.69 11.28
CA GLU A 59 -7.41 5.73 12.28
C GLU A 59 -8.47 6.37 13.19
N LEU A 60 -8.16 7.55 13.75
CA LEU A 60 -9.12 8.29 14.58
C LEU A 60 -10.41 8.60 13.79
N PHE A 61 -10.28 8.98 12.52
CA PHE A 61 -11.41 9.26 11.65
C PHE A 61 -12.27 8.02 11.41
N ILE A 62 -11.68 6.84 11.22
CA ILE A 62 -12.40 5.57 11.10
C ILE A 62 -13.19 5.27 12.37
N VAL A 63 -12.58 5.43 13.55
CA VAL A 63 -13.26 5.24 14.85
C VAL A 63 -14.45 6.20 15.00
N LEU A 64 -14.24 7.49 14.73
CA LEU A 64 -15.29 8.50 14.85
C LEU A 64 -16.44 8.29 13.86
N ILE A 65 -16.14 7.91 12.61
CA ILE A 65 -17.16 7.56 11.62
C ILE A 65 -17.96 6.34 12.07
N SER A 66 -17.28 5.31 12.58
CA SER A 66 -17.93 4.07 13.01
C SER A 66 -18.92 4.34 14.16
N LEU A 67 -18.51 5.15 15.14
CA LEU A 67 -19.39 5.60 16.22
C LEU A 67 -20.55 6.46 15.70
N PHE A 68 -20.28 7.39 14.78
CA PHE A 68 -21.32 8.22 14.18
C PHE A 68 -22.36 7.38 13.44
N VAL A 69 -21.94 6.40 12.64
CA VAL A 69 -22.82 5.47 11.92
C VAL A 69 -23.66 4.66 12.90
N LEU A 70 -23.05 4.13 13.96
CA LEU A 70 -23.76 3.37 15.01
C LEU A 70 -24.86 4.23 15.67
N VAL A 71 -24.54 5.45 16.07
CA VAL A 71 -25.53 6.38 16.67
C VAL A 71 -26.64 6.69 15.68
N LYS A 72 -26.32 6.97 14.41
CA LYS A 72 -27.33 7.24 13.37
C LYS A 72 -28.23 6.04 13.11
N LEU A 73 -27.68 4.82 13.15
CA LEU A 73 -28.45 3.59 13.01
C LEU A 73 -29.41 3.38 14.19
N ILE A 74 -28.95 3.57 15.43
CA ILE A 74 -29.80 3.49 16.62
C ILE A 74 -30.94 4.52 16.53
N LEU A 75 -30.62 5.77 16.19
CA LEU A 75 -31.63 6.83 16.05
C LEU A 75 -32.63 6.53 14.92
N LEU A 76 -32.17 5.93 13.81
CA LEU A 76 -33.02 5.50 12.71
C LEU A 76 -34.01 4.42 13.18
N ILE A 77 -33.51 3.38 13.88
CA ILE A 77 -34.33 2.29 14.42
C ILE A 77 -35.37 2.84 15.40
N VAL A 78 -34.96 3.68 16.35
CA VAL A 78 -35.88 4.31 17.32
C VAL A 78 -36.95 5.13 16.60
N LYS A 79 -36.58 5.88 15.55
CA LYS A 79 -37.52 6.70 14.80
C LYS A 79 -38.56 5.86 14.05
N ILE A 80 -38.14 4.74 13.45
CA ILE A 80 -39.00 3.79 12.75
C ILE A 80 -39.96 3.12 13.73
N ILE A 81 -39.46 2.63 14.87
CA ILE A 81 -40.29 1.99 15.91
C ILE A 81 -41.35 2.97 16.45
N LYS A 82 -40.97 4.23 16.68
CA LYS A 82 -41.90 5.26 17.16
C LYS A 82 -42.93 5.72 16.12
N ASN A 83 -42.66 5.56 14.82
CA ASN A 83 -43.49 6.08 13.74
C ASN A 83 -43.59 5.09 12.57
N PRO A 84 -44.21 3.92 12.77
CA PRO A 84 -44.22 2.85 11.76
C PRO A 84 -44.94 3.24 10.47
N SER A 85 -45.95 4.12 10.55
CA SER A 85 -46.74 4.59 9.40
C SER A 85 -45.92 5.36 8.35
N ILE A 86 -44.80 5.98 8.74
CA ILE A 86 -43.92 6.73 7.84
C ILE A 86 -42.54 6.05 7.66
N ALA A 87 -42.40 4.79 8.06
CA ALA A 87 -41.13 4.06 8.02
C ALA A 87 -40.52 4.02 6.61
N PHE A 88 -41.33 3.77 5.58
CA PHE A 88 -40.88 3.76 4.18
C PHE A 88 -40.31 5.11 3.72
N GLU A 89 -40.94 6.23 4.10
CA GLU A 89 -40.43 7.55 3.78
C GLU A 89 -39.09 7.84 4.48
N ILE A 90 -38.99 7.45 5.76
CA ILE A 90 -37.77 7.58 6.56
C ILE A 90 -36.62 6.77 5.91
N LEU A 91 -36.89 5.51 5.54
CA LEU A 91 -35.92 4.63 4.89
C LEU A 91 -35.50 5.16 3.53
N GLY A 92 -36.46 5.56 2.68
CA GLY A 92 -36.17 6.14 1.36
C GLY A 92 -35.32 7.41 1.44
N ASN A 93 -35.64 8.32 2.36
CA ASN A 93 -34.84 9.52 2.56
C ASN A 93 -33.44 9.23 3.13
N THR A 94 -33.31 8.21 3.99
CA THR A 94 -32.03 7.74 4.54
C THR A 94 -31.18 7.12 3.45
N PHE A 95 -31.75 6.25 2.62
CA PHE A 95 -31.08 5.66 1.46
C PHE A 95 -30.56 6.75 0.51
N LEU A 96 -31.36 7.77 0.19
CA LEU A 96 -30.91 8.90 -0.61
C LEU A 96 -29.76 9.68 0.05
N ASN A 97 -29.74 9.82 1.38
CA ASN A 97 -28.61 10.45 2.08
C ASN A 97 -27.35 9.60 1.96
N VAL A 98 -27.47 8.28 2.11
CA VAL A 98 -26.34 7.34 1.97
C VAL A 98 -25.77 7.43 0.55
N LEU A 99 -26.62 7.42 -0.49
CA LEU A 99 -26.16 7.60 -1.87
C LEU A 99 -25.44 8.94 -2.08
N VAL A 100 -25.96 10.04 -1.53
CA VAL A 100 -25.28 11.35 -1.61
C VAL A 100 -23.90 11.30 -0.94
N ILE A 101 -23.80 10.71 0.25
CA ILE A 101 -22.53 10.58 0.97
C ILE A 101 -21.55 9.74 0.14
N LEU A 102 -21.98 8.58 -0.35
CA LEU A 102 -21.15 7.70 -1.17
C LEU A 102 -20.68 8.41 -2.46
N SER A 103 -21.55 9.15 -3.14
CA SER A 103 -21.19 9.90 -4.34
C SER A 103 -20.17 11.00 -4.07
N ILE A 104 -20.33 11.76 -2.97
CA ILE A 104 -19.38 12.80 -2.57
C ILE A 104 -18.05 12.17 -2.19
N THR A 105 -18.05 11.11 -1.37
CA THR A 105 -16.85 10.42 -0.92
C THR A 105 -16.07 9.83 -2.11
N TYR A 106 -16.74 9.14 -3.03
CA TYR A 106 -16.10 8.58 -4.21
C TYR A 106 -15.52 9.66 -5.13
N PHE A 107 -16.29 10.72 -5.42
CA PHE A 107 -15.79 11.83 -6.23
C PHE A 107 -14.59 12.52 -5.59
N SER A 108 -14.64 12.72 -4.26
CA SER A 108 -13.53 13.28 -3.49
C SER A 108 -12.31 12.36 -3.54
N PHE A 109 -12.49 11.04 -3.41
CA PHE A 109 -11.41 10.05 -3.56
C PHE A 109 -10.74 10.19 -4.93
N ILE A 110 -11.51 10.25 -6.02
CA ILE A 110 -10.96 10.41 -7.38
C ILE A 110 -10.11 11.68 -7.47
N LEU A 111 -10.62 12.82 -6.99
CA LEU A 111 -9.90 14.09 -7.04
C LEU A 111 -8.67 14.13 -6.13
N LEU A 112 -8.75 13.55 -4.93
CA LEU A 112 -7.69 13.63 -3.92
C LEU A 112 -6.54 12.66 -4.19
N TRP A 113 -6.81 11.49 -4.76
CA TRP A 113 -5.77 10.49 -5.01
C TRP A 113 -6.07 9.53 -6.17
N GLY A 114 -7.33 9.21 -6.45
CA GLY A 114 -7.70 8.14 -7.39
C GLY A 114 -7.22 8.35 -8.83
N LEU A 115 -6.99 9.59 -9.29
CA LEU A 115 -6.37 9.80 -10.61
C LEU A 115 -4.91 9.32 -10.69
N ASN A 116 -4.22 9.10 -9.57
CA ASN A 116 -2.87 8.54 -9.56
C ASN A 116 -2.79 7.10 -10.10
N TYR A 117 -3.89 6.36 -10.15
CA TYR A 117 -3.92 5.05 -10.81
C TYR A 117 -3.66 5.14 -12.32
N GLN A 118 -3.90 6.30 -12.93
CA GLN A 118 -3.69 6.54 -14.36
C GLN A 118 -2.33 7.18 -14.68
N ARG A 119 -1.42 7.21 -13.71
CA ARG A 119 -0.03 7.65 -13.93
C ARG A 119 0.69 6.76 -14.92
N LEU A 120 1.75 7.31 -15.51
CA LEU A 120 2.72 6.49 -16.23
C LEU A 120 3.28 5.39 -15.30
N PRO A 121 3.50 4.17 -15.81
CA PRO A 121 4.17 3.14 -15.04
C PRO A 121 5.55 3.59 -14.54
N PHE A 122 5.96 3.09 -13.38
CA PHE A 122 7.23 3.47 -12.77
C PHE A 122 8.40 3.15 -13.70
N SER A 123 8.37 2.01 -14.41
CA SER A 123 9.38 1.63 -15.40
C SER A 123 9.63 2.71 -16.45
N ASN A 124 8.58 3.39 -16.94
CA ASN A 124 8.71 4.50 -17.87
C ASN A 124 9.40 5.71 -17.22
N THR A 125 9.03 6.05 -16.00
CA THR A 125 9.62 7.21 -15.30
C THR A 125 11.04 6.95 -14.78
N ALA A 126 11.38 5.69 -14.57
CA ALA A 126 12.69 5.21 -14.11
C ALA A 126 13.61 4.77 -15.27
N ASN A 127 13.12 4.79 -16.52
CA ASN A 127 13.80 4.29 -17.72
C ASN A 127 14.30 2.84 -17.58
N LEU A 128 13.49 1.97 -16.97
CA LEU A 128 13.81 0.55 -16.80
C LEU A 128 13.28 -0.28 -17.97
N ASP A 129 14.10 -1.21 -18.48
CA ASP A 129 13.66 -2.17 -19.50
C ASP A 129 12.75 -3.26 -18.91
N ALA A 130 11.45 -2.97 -18.89
CA ALA A 130 10.39 -3.89 -18.50
C ALA A 130 9.95 -4.83 -19.64
N SER A 131 10.82 -5.12 -20.60
CA SER A 131 10.58 -6.14 -21.62
C SER A 131 10.37 -7.53 -20.99
N PRO A 132 9.59 -8.43 -21.62
CA PRO A 132 9.26 -9.73 -21.03
C PRO A 132 10.50 -10.49 -20.53
N ALA A 133 10.44 -10.91 -19.27
CA ALA A 133 11.54 -11.61 -18.63
C ALA A 133 11.53 -13.12 -18.91
N THR A 134 12.71 -13.72 -18.82
CA THR A 134 12.89 -15.18 -18.84
C THR A 134 12.99 -15.74 -17.43
N THR A 135 12.58 -17.01 -17.25
CA THR A 135 12.74 -17.71 -15.96
C THR A 135 14.21 -17.81 -15.53
N LEU A 136 15.16 -17.79 -16.49
CA LEU A 136 16.58 -17.76 -16.18
C LEU A 136 17.01 -16.42 -15.56
N GLU A 137 16.51 -15.30 -16.05
CA GLU A 137 16.74 -13.99 -15.43
C GLU A 137 16.13 -13.92 -14.04
N LEU A 138 14.90 -14.43 -13.87
CA LEU A 138 14.26 -14.53 -12.56
C LEU A 138 15.12 -15.33 -11.56
N ALA A 139 15.66 -16.48 -11.98
CA ALA A 139 16.54 -17.29 -11.14
C ALA A 139 17.81 -16.52 -10.73
N LYS A 140 18.45 -15.79 -11.67
CA LYS A 140 19.64 -14.96 -11.37
C LYS A 140 19.33 -13.83 -10.38
N VAL A 141 18.18 -13.17 -10.53
CA VAL A 141 17.71 -12.15 -9.58
C VAL A 141 17.49 -12.74 -8.20
N CYS A 142 16.88 -13.93 -8.12
CA CYS A 142 16.71 -14.63 -6.85
C CYS A 142 18.05 -14.97 -6.18
N GLU A 143 19.04 -15.43 -6.96
CA GLU A 143 20.39 -15.72 -6.44
C GLU A 143 21.10 -14.46 -5.93
N ASP A 144 21.06 -13.34 -6.67
CA ASP A 144 21.62 -12.05 -6.24
C ASP A 144 20.97 -11.54 -4.95
N LEU A 145 19.64 -11.58 -4.89
CA LEU A 145 18.89 -11.18 -3.71
C LEU A 145 19.21 -12.07 -2.51
N LEU A 146 19.35 -13.38 -2.71
CA LEU A 146 19.69 -14.32 -1.65
C LEU A 146 21.09 -14.06 -1.07
N ILE A 147 22.09 -13.87 -1.93
CA ILE A 147 23.47 -13.57 -1.49
C ILE A 147 23.45 -12.33 -0.60
N ARG A 148 22.84 -11.24 -1.08
CA ARG A 148 22.74 -9.98 -0.34
C ARG A 148 21.90 -10.13 0.94
N ALA A 149 20.83 -10.92 0.92
CA ALA A 149 20.01 -11.17 2.10
C ALA A 149 20.79 -11.89 3.18
N ASN A 150 21.56 -12.93 2.83
CA ASN A 150 22.43 -13.65 3.75
C ASN A 150 23.50 -12.72 4.35
N GLU A 151 24.18 -11.92 3.52
CA GLU A 151 25.18 -10.95 3.98
C GLU A 151 24.59 -9.92 4.95
N LEU A 152 23.44 -9.32 4.60
CA LEU A 152 22.78 -8.34 5.44
C LEU A 152 22.22 -8.95 6.72
N ARG A 153 21.78 -10.21 6.69
CA ARG A 153 21.24 -10.89 7.88
C ARG A 153 22.29 -11.08 8.98
N GLU A 154 23.57 -11.16 8.62
CA GLU A 154 24.67 -11.22 9.60
C GLU A 154 24.92 -9.88 10.29
N LEU A 155 24.44 -8.77 9.73
CA LEU A 155 24.70 -7.41 10.22
C LEU A 155 23.55 -6.82 11.04
N VAL A 156 22.37 -7.45 11.05
CA VAL A 156 21.22 -7.00 11.84
C VAL A 156 21.21 -7.66 13.22
N ASN A 157 20.62 -6.94 14.19
CA ASN A 157 20.42 -7.45 15.54
C ASN A 157 19.35 -8.55 15.55
N GLU A 158 19.41 -9.42 16.55
CA GLU A 158 18.40 -10.45 16.80
C GLU A 158 18.02 -10.56 18.28
N ASP A 159 16.84 -11.11 18.54
CA ASP A 159 16.35 -11.42 19.88
C ASP A 159 16.91 -12.74 20.42
N GLU A 160 16.42 -13.16 21.60
CA GLU A 160 16.81 -14.43 22.23
C GLU A 160 16.43 -15.69 21.43
N ASN A 161 15.46 -15.58 20.51
CA ASN A 161 15.05 -16.66 19.60
C ASN A 161 15.82 -16.60 18.28
N GLY A 162 16.77 -15.67 18.14
CA GLY A 162 17.54 -15.44 16.95
C GLY A 162 16.71 -14.90 15.78
N VAL A 163 15.60 -14.22 16.06
CA VAL A 163 14.76 -13.52 15.08
C VAL A 163 15.22 -12.07 14.98
N MET A 164 15.27 -11.52 13.77
CA MET A 164 15.70 -10.15 13.51
C MET A 164 14.86 -9.13 14.32
N VAL A 165 15.55 -8.15 14.90
CA VAL A 165 14.94 -6.99 15.55
C VAL A 165 15.41 -5.69 14.92
N LEU A 166 14.57 -4.65 15.01
CA LEU A 166 14.89 -3.31 14.51
C LEU A 166 16.12 -2.73 15.22
N SER A 167 16.90 -1.92 14.51
CA SER A 167 18.05 -1.21 15.09
C SER A 167 17.63 -0.13 16.11
N SER A 168 16.36 0.29 16.06
CA SER A 168 15.77 1.28 16.96
C SER A 168 14.31 0.92 17.25
N ASN A 169 13.67 1.62 18.20
CA ASN A 169 12.23 1.47 18.41
C ASN A 169 11.41 1.84 17.16
N ILE A 170 10.16 1.39 17.12
CA ILE A 170 9.26 1.54 15.97
C ILE A 170 9.10 3.01 15.56
N ASP A 171 8.83 3.94 16.48
CA ASP A 171 8.65 5.37 16.14
C ASP A 171 9.90 5.97 15.49
N SER A 172 11.09 5.61 15.97
CA SER A 172 12.37 6.00 15.36
C SER A 172 12.54 5.39 13.96
N THR A 173 12.21 4.10 13.79
CA THR A 173 12.25 3.42 12.48
C THR A 173 11.33 4.10 11.48
N LEU A 174 10.07 4.36 11.84
CA LEU A 174 9.10 5.05 10.97
C LEU A 174 9.59 6.45 10.57
N LYS A 175 10.22 7.18 11.50
CA LYS A 175 10.79 8.50 11.22
C LYS A 175 11.98 8.47 10.28
N ARG A 176 12.80 7.41 10.27
CA ARG A 176 14.00 7.34 9.41
C ARG A 176 13.70 6.88 7.98
N ALA A 177 12.56 6.26 7.73
CA ALA A 177 12.24 5.67 6.42
C ALA A 177 12.41 6.60 5.20
N TYR A 178 12.14 7.91 5.37
CA TYR A 178 12.31 8.87 4.27
C TYR A 178 13.76 9.02 3.79
N ILE A 179 14.77 8.66 4.60
CA ILE A 179 16.19 8.76 4.22
C ILE A 179 16.46 7.86 2.99
N GLY A 180 15.80 6.71 2.91
CA GLY A 180 15.86 5.82 1.76
C GLY A 180 15.34 6.48 0.48
N TYR A 181 14.25 7.25 0.59
CA TYR A 181 13.71 8.06 -0.50
C TYR A 181 14.65 9.20 -0.91
N GLU A 182 15.24 9.92 0.04
CA GLU A 182 16.21 11.00 -0.22
C GLU A 182 17.48 10.50 -0.94
N ASN A 183 17.86 9.23 -0.73
CA ASN A 183 18.95 8.61 -1.47
C ASN A 183 18.50 8.07 -2.83
N ALA A 184 17.34 7.40 -2.88
CA ALA A 184 16.81 6.85 -4.13
C ALA A 184 16.45 7.92 -5.15
N GLU A 185 15.98 9.11 -4.72
CA GLU A 185 15.61 10.20 -5.64
C GLU A 185 16.79 10.75 -6.46
N LYS A 186 18.03 10.53 -6.00
CA LYS A 186 19.25 10.90 -6.73
C LYS A 186 19.43 10.10 -8.03
N ILE A 187 18.87 8.89 -8.06
CA ILE A 187 18.91 7.97 -9.21
C ILE A 187 17.56 7.96 -9.93
N TYR A 188 16.46 8.01 -9.16
CA TYR A 188 15.09 8.00 -9.66
C TYR A 188 14.34 9.28 -9.24
N PRO A 189 14.48 10.39 -9.98
CA PRO A 189 13.87 11.68 -9.62
C PRO A 189 12.34 11.65 -9.42
N ALA A 190 11.66 10.66 -9.99
CA ALA A 190 10.22 10.44 -9.80
C ALA A 190 9.84 10.11 -8.34
N LEU A 191 10.79 9.63 -7.53
CA LEU A 191 10.61 9.34 -6.10
C LEU A 191 10.71 10.58 -5.20
N ARG A 192 10.96 11.76 -5.79
CA ARG A 192 11.06 13.00 -5.03
C ARG A 192 9.75 13.39 -4.39
N GLY A 193 9.77 13.50 -3.07
CA GLY A 193 8.66 13.97 -2.25
C GLY A 193 8.87 13.64 -0.79
N LYS A 194 8.71 14.63 0.09
CA LYS A 194 8.75 14.45 1.54
C LYS A 194 7.48 15.04 2.13
N TYR A 195 6.66 14.17 2.71
CA TYR A 195 5.36 14.51 3.30
C TYR A 195 5.34 14.10 4.77
N GLY A 196 4.14 14.06 5.37
CA GLY A 196 3.97 13.80 6.79
C GLY A 196 4.57 12.45 7.15
N ARG A 197 5.23 12.37 8.30
CA ARG A 197 5.89 11.13 8.75
C ARG A 197 4.91 9.94 8.72
N PRO A 198 5.37 8.73 8.38
CA PRO A 198 4.58 7.52 8.57
C PRO A 198 4.19 7.35 10.03
N LYS A 199 3.04 6.71 10.27
CA LYS A 199 2.45 6.58 11.61
C LYS A 199 2.09 5.14 11.88
N GLY A 200 2.45 4.67 13.08
CA GLY A 200 1.98 3.38 13.56
C GLY A 200 0.50 3.44 13.89
N VAL A 201 -0.24 2.41 13.48
CA VAL A 201 -1.67 2.26 13.79
C VAL A 201 -1.81 1.69 15.19
N VAL A 202 -2.60 2.34 16.05
CA VAL A 202 -2.81 1.90 17.44
C VAL A 202 -3.52 0.53 17.46
N PHE A 203 -4.53 0.36 16.61
CA PHE A 203 -5.29 -0.88 16.40
C PHE A 203 -4.64 -1.78 15.33
N SER A 204 -3.31 -1.90 15.35
CA SER A 204 -2.56 -2.70 14.37
C SER A 204 -3.04 -4.15 14.24
N GLU A 205 -3.44 -4.79 15.34
CA GLU A 205 -4.01 -6.15 15.31
C GLU A 205 -5.29 -6.26 14.48
N VAL A 206 -6.11 -5.19 14.42
CA VAL A 206 -7.30 -5.17 13.56
C VAL A 206 -6.88 -5.21 12.10
N LEU A 207 -5.80 -4.50 11.73
CA LEU A 207 -5.25 -4.59 10.37
C LEU A 207 -4.74 -6.00 10.07
N SER A 208 -4.10 -6.66 11.04
CA SER A 208 -3.65 -8.05 10.88
C SER A 208 -4.79 -9.03 10.63
N HIS A 209 -5.90 -8.91 11.38
CA HIS A 209 -7.13 -9.69 11.13
C HIS A 209 -7.74 -9.43 9.74
N LEU A 210 -7.50 -8.25 9.17
CA LEU A 210 -7.92 -7.89 7.81
C LEU A 210 -6.88 -8.29 6.75
N GLY A 211 -5.73 -8.85 7.13
CA GLY A 211 -4.64 -9.18 6.20
C GLY A 211 -3.88 -7.95 5.67
N ILE A 212 -3.92 -6.83 6.40
CA ILE A 212 -3.40 -5.54 5.96
C ILE A 212 -2.10 -5.22 6.71
N THR A 213 -1.03 -4.98 5.96
CA THR A 213 0.30 -4.59 6.46
C THR A 213 0.43 -3.07 6.62
N GLY A 214 -0.24 -2.30 5.77
CA GLY A 214 -0.25 -0.84 5.81
C GLY A 214 -1.42 -0.27 5.02
N ILE A 215 -1.74 0.99 5.25
CA ILE A 215 -2.79 1.72 4.55
C ILE A 215 -2.37 3.17 4.32
N TYR A 216 -2.42 3.61 3.06
CA TYR A 216 -2.42 5.03 2.76
C TYR A 216 -3.81 5.64 2.96
N SER A 217 -3.95 6.49 3.97
CA SER A 217 -5.22 7.13 4.31
C SER A 217 -5.49 8.33 3.42
N VAL A 218 -6.16 8.11 2.29
CA VAL A 218 -6.41 9.11 1.23
C VAL A 218 -6.99 10.44 1.76
N PHE A 219 -7.90 10.38 2.73
CA PHE A 219 -8.58 11.58 3.24
C PHE A 219 -7.76 12.36 4.29
N THR A 220 -6.62 11.82 4.74
CA THR A 220 -5.72 12.46 5.71
C THR A 220 -4.28 12.58 5.21
N GLY A 221 -3.95 11.96 4.07
CA GLY A 221 -2.63 11.95 3.44
C GLY A 221 -1.55 11.21 4.24
N GLU A 222 -1.95 10.27 5.10
CA GLU A 222 -1.04 9.58 6.02
C GLU A 222 -0.65 8.19 5.50
N ALA A 223 0.64 7.89 5.53
CA ALA A 223 1.16 6.53 5.45
C ALA A 223 1.00 5.85 6.82
N ASN A 224 0.06 4.91 6.94
CA ASN A 224 -0.20 4.20 8.19
C ASN A 224 0.34 2.77 8.13
N VAL A 225 1.05 2.36 9.18
CA VAL A 225 1.77 1.08 9.20
C VAL A 225 1.21 0.19 10.31
N ASN A 226 0.98 -1.09 9.99
CA ASN A 226 0.74 -2.13 10.97
C ASN A 226 2.04 -2.39 11.76
N ILE A 227 2.08 -1.92 13.00
CA ILE A 227 3.25 -2.01 13.88
C ILE A 227 3.25 -3.26 14.76
N SER A 228 2.24 -4.13 14.66
CA SER A 228 2.27 -5.46 15.29
C SER A 228 2.91 -6.51 14.40
N ALA A 229 3.15 -6.21 13.12
CA ALA A 229 3.85 -7.09 12.20
C ALA A 229 5.31 -7.36 12.63
N PRO A 230 5.92 -8.48 12.21
CA PRO A 230 7.30 -8.80 12.57
C PRO A 230 8.29 -7.69 12.20
N PRO A 231 9.34 -7.46 13.01
CA PRO A 231 10.34 -6.41 12.77
C PRO A 231 10.93 -6.40 11.36
N SER A 232 11.15 -7.58 10.77
CA SER A 232 11.74 -7.74 9.43
C SER A 232 10.87 -7.20 8.29
N SER A 233 9.56 -7.00 8.49
CA SER A 233 8.66 -6.44 7.47
C SER A 233 8.37 -4.94 7.64
N ILE A 234 8.50 -4.40 8.86
CA ILE A 234 8.10 -3.02 9.17
C ILE A 234 8.81 -1.98 8.27
N PRO A 235 10.15 -2.02 8.05
CA PRO A 235 10.81 -1.03 7.19
C PRO A 235 10.31 -1.06 5.75
N PHE A 236 10.20 -2.26 5.14
CA PHE A 236 9.66 -2.42 3.79
C PHE A 236 8.22 -1.89 3.68
N THR A 237 7.34 -2.29 4.59
CA THR A 237 5.95 -1.80 4.61
C THR A 237 5.88 -0.29 4.80
N THR A 238 6.72 0.28 5.64
CA THR A 238 6.76 1.74 5.83
C THR A 238 7.15 2.46 4.53
N CYS A 239 8.18 1.96 3.85
CA CYS A 239 8.59 2.50 2.56
C CYS A 239 7.51 2.31 1.49
N HIS A 240 6.78 1.20 1.51
CA HIS A 240 5.64 0.95 0.62
C HIS A 240 4.54 2.00 0.81
N GLU A 241 4.12 2.28 2.05
CA GLU A 241 3.08 3.28 2.32
C GLU A 241 3.52 4.71 1.97
N ILE A 242 4.82 5.02 2.08
CA ILE A 242 5.37 6.29 1.56
C ILE A 242 5.22 6.36 0.03
N ALA A 243 5.33 5.25 -0.70
CA ALA A 243 5.19 5.24 -2.16
C ALA A 243 3.79 5.71 -2.57
N HIS A 244 2.76 5.22 -1.87
CA HIS A 244 1.38 5.69 -2.02
C HIS A 244 1.22 7.17 -1.64
N GLN A 245 1.88 7.60 -0.56
CA GLN A 245 1.87 8.99 -0.09
C GLN A 245 2.49 9.96 -1.12
N ILE A 246 3.50 9.54 -1.86
CA ILE A 246 4.07 10.34 -2.97
C ILE A 246 3.33 10.11 -4.31
N GLY A 247 2.27 9.30 -4.31
CA GLY A 247 1.31 9.19 -5.41
C GLY A 247 1.52 8.02 -6.36
N PHE A 248 2.26 6.97 -5.97
CA PHE A 248 2.31 5.72 -6.72
C PHE A 248 1.22 4.78 -6.22
N SER A 249 0.14 4.62 -6.99
CA SER A 249 -1.05 3.87 -6.55
C SER A 249 -1.03 2.37 -6.88
N ARG A 250 -0.09 1.90 -7.71
CA ARG A 250 0.03 0.47 -8.05
C ARG A 250 0.79 -0.28 -6.96
N GLU A 251 0.16 -1.28 -6.35
CA GLU A 251 0.72 -2.08 -5.25
C GLU A 251 2.08 -2.66 -5.61
N ASP A 252 2.20 -3.25 -6.80
CA ASP A 252 3.44 -3.82 -7.28
C ASP A 252 4.54 -2.78 -7.54
N GLU A 253 4.17 -1.58 -7.98
CA GLU A 253 5.13 -0.48 -8.12
C GLU A 253 5.55 0.03 -6.74
N ALA A 254 4.61 0.14 -5.80
CA ALA A 254 4.89 0.49 -4.41
C ALA A 254 5.80 -0.55 -3.73
N ASN A 255 5.62 -1.84 -4.00
CA ASN A 255 6.52 -2.92 -3.56
C ASN A 255 7.93 -2.76 -4.12
N PHE A 256 8.06 -2.43 -5.42
CA PHE A 256 9.36 -2.21 -6.03
C PHE A 256 10.06 -0.96 -5.49
N ILE A 257 9.31 0.12 -5.34
CA ILE A 257 9.80 1.38 -4.77
C ILE A 257 10.23 1.14 -3.30
N ALA A 258 9.48 0.35 -2.53
CA ALA A 258 9.86 -0.03 -1.18
C ALA A 258 11.19 -0.79 -1.15
N TYR A 259 11.37 -1.78 -2.04
CA TYR A 259 12.66 -2.48 -2.21
C TYR A 259 13.80 -1.50 -2.51
N ILE A 260 13.63 -0.63 -3.52
CA ILE A 260 14.66 0.32 -3.95
C ILE A 260 15.02 1.30 -2.83
N THR A 261 14.03 1.88 -2.17
CA THR A 261 14.25 2.87 -1.11
C THR A 261 14.85 2.25 0.14
N CYS A 262 14.47 1.03 0.50
CA CYS A 262 15.17 0.24 1.52
C CYS A 262 16.62 -0.07 1.12
N LYS A 263 16.87 -0.49 -0.14
CA LYS A 263 18.20 -0.78 -0.67
C LYS A 263 19.14 0.44 -0.59
N PHE A 264 18.63 1.65 -0.85
CA PHE A 264 19.40 2.90 -0.76
C PHE A 264 19.40 3.55 0.63
N HIS A 265 18.75 2.94 1.62
CA HIS A 265 18.79 3.40 2.99
C HIS A 265 20.16 3.10 3.63
N PRO A 266 20.75 3.99 4.45
CA PRO A 266 22.07 3.75 5.06
C PRO A 266 22.04 2.69 6.17
N ASP A 267 20.93 2.58 6.90
CA ASP A 267 20.82 1.63 8.01
C ASP A 267 20.48 0.21 7.53
N VAL A 268 21.18 -0.78 8.09
CA VAL A 268 21.17 -2.18 7.65
C VAL A 268 19.80 -2.85 7.86
N ASP A 269 19.04 -2.46 8.88
CA ASP A 269 17.70 -3.02 9.14
C ASP A 269 16.72 -2.73 8.00
N PHE A 270 16.80 -1.54 7.39
CA PHE A 270 16.06 -1.20 6.17
C PHE A 270 16.54 -2.02 4.97
N GLN A 271 17.85 -2.07 4.75
CA GLN A 271 18.43 -2.81 3.62
C GLN A 271 18.03 -4.28 3.67
N TYR A 272 18.18 -4.93 4.84
CA TYR A 272 17.80 -6.32 5.05
C TYR A 272 16.30 -6.51 4.82
N SER A 273 15.44 -5.69 5.44
CA SER A 273 13.98 -5.77 5.28
C SER A 273 13.57 -5.69 3.81
N GLY A 274 14.11 -4.72 3.05
CA GLY A 274 13.78 -4.55 1.64
C GLY A 274 14.25 -5.71 0.76
N ILE A 275 15.49 -6.17 0.97
CA ILE A 275 16.07 -7.28 0.22
C ILE A 275 15.36 -8.60 0.54
N PHE A 276 15.06 -8.84 1.82
CA PHE A 276 14.38 -10.05 2.27
C PHE A 276 12.95 -10.12 1.71
N MET A 277 12.21 -9.02 1.73
CA MET A 277 10.86 -8.98 1.15
C MET A 277 10.91 -9.14 -0.37
N ALA A 278 11.83 -8.47 -1.07
CA ALA A 278 12.03 -8.65 -2.52
C ALA A 278 12.37 -10.10 -2.89
N LEU A 279 13.25 -10.76 -2.12
CA LEU A 279 13.58 -12.18 -2.30
C LEU A 279 12.34 -13.07 -2.13
N ARG A 280 11.47 -12.78 -1.16
CA ARG A 280 10.21 -13.52 -0.97
C ARG A 280 9.29 -13.37 -2.19
N TYR A 281 9.10 -12.15 -2.71
CA TYR A 281 8.32 -11.94 -3.93
C TYR A 281 8.90 -12.70 -5.13
N ALA A 282 10.21 -12.54 -5.38
CA ALA A 282 10.88 -13.16 -6.52
C ALA A 282 10.91 -14.70 -6.41
N SER A 283 11.20 -15.25 -5.23
CA SER A 283 11.25 -16.70 -5.02
C SER A 283 9.87 -17.35 -5.07
N ASN A 284 8.81 -16.67 -4.63
CA ASN A 284 7.43 -17.14 -4.83
C ASN A 284 7.09 -17.23 -6.32
N ALA A 285 7.47 -16.23 -7.12
CA ALA A 285 7.32 -16.31 -8.57
C ALA A 285 8.17 -17.45 -9.15
N LEU A 286 9.42 -17.63 -8.70
CA LEU A 286 10.28 -18.72 -9.16
C LEU A 286 9.67 -20.08 -8.87
N TYR A 287 9.08 -20.28 -7.69
CA TYR A 287 8.38 -21.53 -7.34
C TYR A 287 7.26 -21.89 -8.32
N LEU A 288 6.49 -20.89 -8.78
CA LEU A 288 5.40 -21.12 -9.74
C LEU A 288 5.87 -21.49 -11.14
N HIS A 289 7.11 -21.11 -11.51
CA HIS A 289 7.61 -21.23 -12.88
C HIS A 289 8.78 -22.21 -13.04
N ASP A 290 9.52 -22.52 -11.98
CA ASP A 290 10.64 -23.46 -11.95
C ASP A 290 10.90 -23.93 -10.51
N GLN A 291 10.17 -24.98 -10.10
CA GLN A 291 10.27 -25.55 -8.76
C GLN A 291 11.66 -26.11 -8.45
N GLU A 292 12.35 -26.68 -9.44
CA GLU A 292 13.70 -27.24 -9.25
C GLU A 292 14.68 -26.14 -8.84
N LYS A 293 14.73 -25.04 -9.60
CA LYS A 293 15.57 -23.89 -9.24
C LYS A 293 15.16 -23.24 -7.92
N TYR A 294 13.86 -23.20 -7.61
CA TYR A 294 13.40 -22.70 -6.32
C TYR A 294 13.95 -23.54 -5.15
N TRP A 295 13.89 -24.86 -5.23
CA TRP A 295 14.39 -25.71 -4.14
C TRP A 295 15.92 -25.63 -3.99
N LEU A 296 16.65 -25.59 -5.11
CA LEU A 296 18.10 -25.33 -5.10
C LEU A 296 18.47 -23.97 -4.50
N LEU A 297 17.66 -22.93 -4.75
CA LEU A 297 17.81 -21.63 -4.11
C LEU A 297 17.51 -21.73 -2.61
N ARG A 298 16.45 -22.45 -2.22
CA ARG A 298 16.01 -22.58 -0.83
C ARG A 298 17.03 -23.27 0.06
N GLU A 299 17.76 -24.25 -0.46
CA GLU A 299 18.86 -24.93 0.25
C GLU A 299 20.00 -23.98 0.67
N LYS A 300 20.13 -22.84 -0.01
CA LYS A 300 21.18 -21.83 0.24
C LYS A 300 20.74 -20.74 1.23
N TYR A 301 19.54 -20.83 1.82
CA TYR A 301 19.10 -19.91 2.86
C TYR A 301 19.84 -20.17 4.16
N SER A 302 20.32 -19.12 4.82
CA SER A 302 20.87 -19.25 6.17
C SER A 302 19.78 -19.61 7.19
N ASP A 303 20.18 -20.31 8.25
CA ASP A 303 19.29 -20.64 9.38
C ASP A 303 18.66 -19.39 10.00
N LYS A 304 19.42 -18.28 10.04
CA LYS A 304 18.93 -16.99 10.54
C LYS A 304 17.77 -16.45 9.71
N MET A 305 17.90 -16.46 8.39
CA MET A 305 16.82 -16.06 7.48
C MET A 305 15.61 -16.99 7.55
N LEU A 306 15.83 -18.30 7.73
CA LEU A 306 14.75 -19.25 7.91
C LEU A 306 13.94 -18.96 9.17
N ARG A 307 14.58 -18.56 10.28
CA ARG A 307 13.86 -18.12 11.50
C ARG A 307 13.03 -16.88 11.26
N ASP A 308 13.56 -15.86 10.57
CA ASP A 308 12.79 -14.66 10.23
C ASP A 308 11.60 -14.98 9.30
N ALA A 309 11.79 -15.90 8.36
CA ALA A 309 10.74 -16.35 7.46
C ALA A 309 9.63 -17.09 8.20
N THR A 310 10.00 -17.93 9.17
CA THR A 310 9.10 -18.65 10.06
C THR A 310 8.34 -17.70 10.97
N ALA A 311 9.01 -16.71 11.58
CA ALA A 311 8.36 -15.70 12.41
C ALA A 311 7.27 -14.93 11.65
N ILE A 312 7.53 -14.57 10.38
CA ILE A 312 6.50 -13.99 9.51
C ILE A 312 5.35 -14.96 9.25
N SER A 313 5.66 -16.21 8.92
CA SER A 313 4.64 -17.22 8.63
C SER A 313 3.73 -17.49 9.84
N GLU A 314 4.32 -17.69 11.01
CA GLU A 314 3.61 -17.94 12.26
C GLU A 314 2.76 -16.75 12.69
N TYR A 315 3.30 -15.53 12.53
CA TYR A 315 2.54 -14.31 12.77
C TYR A 315 1.30 -14.19 11.89
N TRP A 316 1.37 -14.53 10.60
CA TRP A 316 0.20 -14.44 9.72
C TRP A 316 -0.76 -15.62 9.90
N LYS A 317 -0.25 -16.79 10.27
CA LYS A 317 -1.04 -18.00 10.49
C LYS A 317 -2.09 -17.83 11.61
N GLN A 318 -1.80 -17.05 12.64
CA GLN A 318 -2.79 -16.75 13.70
C GLN A 318 -3.95 -15.84 13.23
N TYR A 319 -3.78 -15.15 12.10
CA TYR A 319 -4.82 -14.30 11.50
C TYR A 319 -5.53 -14.94 10.30
N ASP A 320 -5.11 -16.15 9.90
CA ASP A 320 -5.73 -16.95 8.86
C ASP A 320 -7.17 -17.27 9.24
N SER A 321 -8.11 -16.55 8.63
CA SER A 321 -9.51 -16.53 9.03
C SER A 321 -10.42 -16.13 7.87
N PRO A 322 -11.72 -16.50 7.90
CA PRO A 322 -12.67 -16.07 6.89
C PRO A 322 -12.79 -14.55 6.74
N VAL A 323 -12.51 -13.79 7.81
CA VAL A 323 -12.48 -12.32 7.77
C VAL A 323 -11.34 -11.82 6.88
N GLN A 324 -10.16 -12.41 7.02
CA GLN A 324 -9.00 -12.10 6.19
C GLN A 324 -9.24 -12.46 4.71
N GLU A 325 -9.85 -13.62 4.44
CA GLU A 325 -10.20 -14.03 3.07
C GLU A 325 -11.19 -13.05 2.41
N ILE A 326 -12.23 -12.64 3.13
CA ILE A 326 -13.21 -11.65 2.65
C ILE A 326 -12.52 -10.32 2.38
N SER A 327 -11.68 -9.84 3.30
CA SER A 327 -10.89 -8.61 3.14
C SER A 327 -10.02 -8.67 1.88
N SER A 328 -9.32 -9.79 1.69
CA SER A 328 -8.44 -10.01 0.53
C SER A 328 -9.21 -10.00 -0.79
N SER A 329 -10.39 -10.62 -0.83
CA SER A 329 -11.28 -10.62 -2.00
C SER A 329 -11.83 -9.22 -2.33
N ILE A 330 -12.19 -8.44 -1.32
CA ILE A 330 -12.61 -7.04 -1.48
C ILE A 330 -11.45 -6.21 -2.03
N ASN A 331 -10.24 -6.39 -1.50
CA ASN A 331 -9.06 -5.66 -1.97
C ASN A 331 -8.72 -6.00 -3.42
N ASP A 332 -8.68 -7.28 -3.78
CA ASP A 332 -8.45 -7.72 -5.17
C ASP A 332 -9.49 -7.13 -6.15
N THR A 333 -10.78 -7.13 -5.75
CA THR A 333 -11.85 -6.48 -6.53
C THR A 333 -11.61 -4.98 -6.67
N TYR A 334 -11.21 -4.31 -5.59
CA TYR A 334 -10.88 -2.88 -5.60
C TYR A 334 -9.72 -2.57 -6.56
N LEU A 335 -8.61 -3.31 -6.50
CA LEU A 335 -7.46 -3.12 -7.39
C LEU A 335 -7.84 -3.32 -8.86
N LYS A 336 -8.59 -4.40 -9.16
CA LYS A 336 -9.10 -4.68 -10.51
C LYS A 336 -10.01 -3.57 -11.03
N SER A 337 -10.89 -3.03 -10.18
CA SER A 337 -11.79 -1.92 -10.54
C SER A 337 -11.04 -0.63 -10.90
N ASN A 338 -9.82 -0.46 -10.38
CA ASN A 338 -8.94 0.67 -10.70
C ASN A 338 -7.99 0.39 -11.88
N MET A 339 -8.30 -0.60 -12.73
CA MET A 339 -7.55 -0.95 -13.94
C MET A 339 -6.10 -1.40 -13.68
N GLN A 340 -5.86 -2.05 -12.53
CA GLN A 340 -4.58 -2.71 -12.23
C GLN A 340 -4.57 -4.16 -12.75
N SER A 341 -4.66 -4.35 -14.06
CA SER A 341 -4.47 -5.68 -14.68
C SER A 341 -3.05 -5.82 -15.21
N ASP A 342 -2.38 -6.93 -14.90
CA ASP A 342 -1.06 -7.26 -15.46
C ASP A 342 -1.16 -7.94 -16.83
N GLY A 343 -0.08 -7.87 -17.60
CA GLY A 343 0.02 -8.48 -18.92
C GLY A 343 0.16 -10.01 -18.87
N ILE A 344 -0.16 -10.68 -19.98
CA ILE A 344 -0.24 -12.14 -20.14
C ILE A 344 1.09 -12.89 -19.82
N LYS A 345 2.23 -12.19 -19.73
CA LYS A 345 3.56 -12.79 -19.47
C LYS A 345 4.29 -12.21 -18.24
N SER A 346 3.56 -11.58 -17.31
CA SER A 346 4.15 -10.97 -16.12
C SER A 346 4.36 -12.00 -14.99
N TYR A 347 5.46 -11.89 -14.26
CA TYR A 347 5.66 -12.59 -12.98
C TYR A 347 5.02 -11.84 -11.79
N GLY A 348 4.23 -10.81 -12.09
CA GLY A 348 3.87 -9.71 -11.19
C GLY A 348 4.78 -8.51 -11.44
N ARG A 349 4.20 -7.31 -11.55
CA ARG A 349 4.95 -6.11 -11.96
C ARG A 349 6.14 -5.80 -11.03
N MET A 350 6.05 -6.14 -9.74
CA MET A 350 7.16 -6.02 -8.78
C MET A 350 8.37 -6.84 -9.24
N VAL A 351 8.15 -8.11 -9.57
CA VAL A 351 9.21 -9.04 -10.00
C VAL A 351 9.76 -8.66 -11.36
N ASP A 352 8.90 -8.23 -12.29
CA ASP A 352 9.35 -7.73 -13.59
C ASP A 352 10.27 -6.49 -13.44
N LEU A 353 9.96 -5.58 -12.50
CA LEU A 353 10.80 -4.43 -12.20
C LEU A 353 12.13 -4.81 -11.51
N LEU A 354 12.14 -5.84 -10.65
CA LEU A 354 13.39 -6.40 -10.09
C LEU A 354 14.30 -6.94 -11.19
N ILE A 355 13.74 -7.65 -12.17
CA ILE A 355 14.49 -8.16 -13.32
C ILE A 355 15.00 -7.01 -14.18
N ALA A 356 14.16 -6.00 -14.44
CA ALA A 356 14.55 -4.82 -15.18
C ALA A 356 15.70 -4.05 -14.50
N GLU A 357 15.68 -3.90 -13.18
CA GLU A 357 16.78 -3.29 -12.42
C GLU A 357 18.07 -4.12 -12.47
N TYR A 358 17.95 -5.45 -12.44
CA TYR A 358 19.10 -6.35 -12.53
C TYR A 358 19.80 -6.28 -13.89
N ARG A 359 19.07 -6.01 -14.98
CA ARG A 359 19.63 -5.85 -16.33
C ARG A 359 20.53 -4.62 -16.49
N GLU A 360 20.34 -3.61 -15.66
CA GLU A 360 21.12 -2.36 -15.68
C GLU A 360 22.47 -2.48 -14.95
N LYS A 361 22.74 -3.61 -14.28
CA LYS A 361 24.04 -3.92 -13.67
C LYS A 361 25.03 -4.40 -14.73
#